data_AF-A0A960MUG0-F1
#
_entry.id   AF-A0A960MUG0-F1
#
_cell.length_a   1.000
_cell.length_b   1.000
_cell.length_c   1.000
_cell.angle_alpha   90.00
_cell.angle_beta   90.00
_cell.angle_gamma   90.00
#
_symmetry.space_group_name_H-M   'P 1'
#
loop_
_entity.id
_entity.type
_entity.pdbx_description
1 polymer ?
#
loop_
_entity_poly.entity_id
_entity_poly.type
_entity_poly.pdbx_seq_one_letter_code
_entity_poly.pdbx_strand_id
1 'polypeptide(L)'
;CRGNVAKVHISSDGGHVLTNRNNFLISLSPYFFPFYTAVAILAWWLSEWLYFDFNPTHLPWLFGVIGFTWCFHFTFTIWMAARKDQPDLDHNGRLFSFSMIALVNTLIIVSLLIVASPAVAWGAFASAWAKNLATVGPRFFESVREIVGFFV
;
A
#
# COMPACT_ATOMS: atom_id res chain seq x y z
N CYS A 1 8.70 22.96 6.97
CA CYS A 1 8.78 22.17 5.71
C CYS A 1 9.61 22.92 4.67
N ARG A 2 10.89 22.59 4.48
CA ARG A 2 11.74 23.11 3.38
C ARG A 2 12.78 22.04 3.00
N GLY A 3 12.44 21.17 2.05
CA GLY A 3 13.42 20.30 1.42
C GLY A 3 14.12 21.07 0.29
N ASN A 4 15.45 21.04 0.25
CA ASN A 4 16.23 21.67 -0.82
C ASN A 4 16.73 20.56 -1.77
N VAL A 5 16.45 20.72 -3.06
CA VAL A 5 16.96 19.85 -4.12
C VAL A 5 18.33 20.39 -4.51
N ALA A 6 19.39 19.68 -4.12
CA ALA A 6 20.75 20.14 -4.34
C ALA A 6 21.21 19.89 -5.78
N LYS A 7 20.78 18.78 -6.41
CA LYS A 7 21.15 18.45 -7.79
C LYS A 7 20.21 17.40 -8.39
N VAL A 8 19.74 17.64 -9.61
CA VAL A 8 19.05 16.64 -10.45
C VAL A 8 20.03 16.22 -11.53
N HIS A 9 20.34 14.94 -11.62
CA HIS A 9 21.15 14.39 -12.71
C HIS A 9 20.35 13.30 -13.43
N ILE A 10 20.25 13.42 -14.76
CA ILE A 10 19.52 12.48 -15.61
C ILE A 10 20.50 12.04 -16.70
N SER A 11 20.71 10.73 -16.82
CA SER A 11 21.55 10.11 -17.86
C SER A 11 20.81 8.93 -18.50
N SER A 12 21.34 8.42 -19.61
CA SER A 12 20.77 7.25 -20.31
C SER A 12 20.81 5.96 -19.49
N ASP A 13 21.69 5.86 -18.48
CA ASP A 13 21.78 4.74 -17.53
C ASP A 13 20.90 4.91 -16.28
N GLY A 14 20.21 6.06 -16.15
CA GLY A 14 19.36 6.38 -15.00
C GLY A 14 19.58 7.79 -14.47
N GLY A 15 18.62 8.27 -13.68
CA GLY A 15 18.65 9.58 -13.04
C GLY A 15 18.55 9.48 -11.52
N HIS A 16 19.24 10.36 -10.80
CA HIS A 16 19.14 10.47 -9.35
C HIS A 16 19.00 11.94 -8.95
N VAL A 17 18.19 12.18 -7.94
CA VAL A 17 17.98 13.52 -7.36
C VAL A 17 18.65 13.52 -5.98
N LEU A 18 19.74 14.27 -5.85
CA LEU A 18 20.38 14.53 -4.56
C LEU A 18 19.55 15.56 -3.82
N THR A 19 18.77 15.10 -2.85
CA THR A 19 18.03 15.97 -1.93
C THR A 19 18.63 15.86 -0.53
N ASN A 20 18.56 16.95 0.25
CA ASN A 20 19.11 16.98 1.60
C ASN A 20 18.28 16.18 2.64
N ARG A 21 17.18 15.54 2.22
CA ARG A 21 16.38 14.59 3.01
C ARG A 21 15.75 13.55 2.09
N ASN A 22 16.25 12.32 2.15
CA ASN A 22 15.48 11.17 1.69
C ASN A 22 14.37 10.89 2.74
N ASN A 23 13.10 11.03 2.36
CA ASN A 23 11.97 10.67 3.23
C ASN A 23 11.56 9.23 2.89
N PHE A 24 11.24 8.40 3.89
CA PHE A 24 10.74 7.05 3.67
C PHE A 24 9.55 6.99 2.69
N LEU A 25 8.73 8.04 2.63
CA LEU A 25 7.64 8.17 1.66
C LEU A 25 8.13 8.18 0.21
N ILE A 26 9.29 8.80 -0.05
CA ILE A 26 9.89 8.87 -1.38
C ILE A 26 10.59 7.53 -1.68
N SER A 27 11.43 7.04 -0.75
CA SER A 27 12.19 5.81 -0.97
C SER A 27 11.30 4.58 -1.11
N LEU A 28 10.22 4.49 -0.32
CA LEU A 28 9.30 3.36 -0.35
C LEU A 28 8.13 3.55 -1.34
N SER A 29 8.07 4.68 -2.05
CA SER A 29 6.99 4.94 -3.02
C SER A 29 6.76 3.83 -4.07
N PRO A 30 7.79 3.13 -4.59
CA PRO A 30 7.56 2.05 -5.55
C PRO A 30 6.82 0.85 -4.95
N TYR A 31 6.88 0.67 -3.63
CA TYR A 31 6.21 -0.40 -2.90
C TYR A 31 4.81 0.00 -2.42
N PHE A 32 4.56 1.30 -2.28
CA PHE A 32 3.27 1.83 -1.84
C PHE A 32 2.30 2.04 -3.01
N PHE A 33 2.79 2.59 -4.13
CA PHE A 33 1.92 3.14 -5.14
C PHE A 33 1.46 2.09 -6.16
N PRO A 34 0.16 1.84 -6.27
CA PRO A 34 -0.42 0.78 -7.09
C PRO A 34 -0.54 1.19 -8.56
N PHE A 35 0.57 1.52 -9.21
CA PHE A 35 0.57 2.29 -10.47
C PHE A 35 -0.44 1.79 -11.50
N TYR A 36 -0.43 0.48 -11.80
CA TYR A 36 -1.33 -0.09 -12.79
C TYR A 36 -2.80 -0.09 -12.36
N THR A 37 -3.10 -0.26 -11.06
CA THR A 37 -4.47 -0.12 -10.54
C THR A 37 -4.96 1.32 -10.68
N ALA A 38 -4.11 2.31 -10.36
CA ALA A 38 -4.46 3.72 -10.49
C ALA A 38 -4.75 4.09 -11.96
N VAL A 39 -3.89 3.62 -12.88
CA VAL A 39 -4.09 3.80 -14.33
C VAL A 39 -5.37 3.10 -14.80
N ALA A 40 -5.64 1.88 -14.34
CA ALA A 40 -6.85 1.15 -14.72
C ALA A 40 -8.13 1.87 -14.26
N ILE A 41 -8.17 2.37 -13.03
CA ILE A 41 -9.30 3.15 -12.50
C ILE A 41 -9.48 4.44 -13.31
N LEU A 42 -8.40 5.16 -13.61
CA LEU A 42 -8.45 6.39 -14.38
C LEU A 42 -8.93 6.14 -15.81
N ALA A 43 -8.41 5.10 -16.47
CA ALA A 43 -8.80 4.73 -17.83
C ALA A 43 -10.27 4.33 -17.90
N TRP A 44 -10.74 3.53 -16.93
CA TRP A 44 -12.16 3.18 -16.82
C TRP A 44 -13.04 4.42 -16.62
N TRP A 45 -12.69 5.29 -15.67
CA TRP A 45 -13.43 6.52 -15.41
C TRP A 45 -13.51 7.41 -16.65
N LEU A 46 -12.41 7.59 -17.37
CA LEU A 46 -12.38 8.33 -18.65
C LEU A 46 -13.25 7.66 -19.72
N SER A 47 -13.25 6.32 -19.80
CA SER A 47 -14.06 5.59 -20.77
C SER A 47 -15.55 5.74 -20.52
N GLU A 48 -15.98 5.66 -19.26
CA GLU A 48 -17.37 5.87 -18.86
C GLU A 48 -17.82 7.30 -19.09
N TRP A 49 -16.92 8.27 -18.83
CA TRP A 49 -17.21 9.69 -19.04
C TRP A 49 -17.34 10.08 -20.52
N LEU A 50 -16.58 9.44 -21.41
CA LEU A 50 -16.54 9.80 -22.83
C LEU A 50 -17.51 8.99 -23.71
N TYR A 51 -17.77 7.73 -23.38
CA TYR A 51 -18.37 6.79 -24.34
C TYR A 51 -19.54 5.94 -23.81
N PHE A 52 -19.55 5.62 -22.52
CA PHE A 52 -20.41 4.53 -22.02
C PHE A 52 -21.53 4.95 -21.07
N ASP A 53 -21.65 6.25 -20.72
CA ASP A 53 -22.66 6.78 -19.79
C ASP A 53 -22.86 5.89 -18.55
N PHE A 54 -21.97 6.04 -17.56
CA PHE A 54 -21.87 5.25 -16.33
C PHE A 54 -22.90 4.11 -16.17
N ASN A 55 -22.50 2.89 -16.55
CA ASN A 55 -23.37 1.71 -16.47
C ASN A 55 -22.90 0.74 -15.36
N PRO A 56 -23.71 0.47 -14.32
CA PRO A 56 -23.34 -0.47 -13.25
C PRO A 56 -22.97 -1.87 -13.70
N THR A 57 -23.43 -2.31 -14.88
CA THR A 57 -23.09 -3.63 -15.45
C THR A 57 -21.61 -3.76 -15.81
N HIS A 58 -20.88 -2.65 -15.92
CA HIS A 58 -19.44 -2.64 -16.22
C HIS A 58 -18.55 -2.77 -14.97
N LEU A 59 -19.10 -2.56 -13.77
CA LEU A 59 -18.34 -2.60 -12.50
C LEU A 59 -17.61 -3.93 -12.25
N PRO A 60 -18.18 -5.13 -12.56
CA PRO A 60 -17.45 -6.39 -12.39
C PRO A 60 -16.16 -6.45 -13.22
N TRP A 61 -16.14 -5.86 -14.42
CA TRP A 61 -14.94 -5.79 -15.25
C TRP A 61 -13.88 -4.90 -14.62
N LEU A 62 -14.28 -3.72 -14.11
CA LEU A 62 -13.39 -2.84 -13.36
C LEU A 62 -12.79 -3.58 -12.15
N PHE A 63 -13.61 -4.27 -11.36
CA PHE A 63 -13.15 -5.01 -10.18
C PHE A 63 -12.20 -6.15 -10.55
N GLY A 64 -12.47 -6.86 -11.66
CA GLY A 64 -11.58 -7.89 -12.18
C GLY A 64 -10.21 -7.34 -12.58
N VAL A 65 -10.18 -6.20 -13.29
CA VAL A 65 -8.93 -5.53 -13.69
C VAL A 65 -8.18 -5.00 -12.48
N ILE A 66 -8.87 -4.36 -11.52
CA ILE A 66 -8.28 -3.94 -10.25
C ILE A 66 -7.64 -5.14 -9.55
N GLY A 67 -8.36 -6.26 -9.39
CA GLY A 67 -7.82 -7.48 -8.77
C GLY A 67 -6.56 -7.98 -9.47
N PHE A 68 -6.57 -8.03 -10.81
CA PHE A 68 -5.42 -8.45 -11.60
C PHE A 68 -4.20 -7.53 -11.43
N THR A 69 -4.37 -6.21 -11.59
CA THR A 69 -3.28 -5.23 -11.40
C THR A 69 -2.78 -5.24 -9.97
N TRP A 70 -3.62 -5.63 -9.02
CA TRP A 70 -3.29 -5.74 -7.62
C TRP A 70 -2.49 -6.98 -7.26
N CYS A 71 -2.84 -8.13 -7.84
CA CYS A 71 -1.98 -9.31 -7.79
C CYS A 71 -0.60 -9.00 -8.38
N PHE A 72 -0.54 -8.33 -9.53
CA PHE A 72 0.72 -7.90 -10.12
C PHE A 72 1.51 -6.99 -9.19
N HIS A 73 0.90 -5.93 -8.65
CA HIS A 73 1.55 -5.00 -7.72
C HIS A 73 2.12 -5.72 -6.50
N PHE A 74 1.36 -6.64 -5.91
CA PHE A 74 1.78 -7.39 -4.74
C PHE A 74 2.97 -8.32 -5.05
N THR A 75 2.87 -9.12 -6.12
CA THR A 75 3.97 -9.99 -6.55
C THR A 75 5.22 -9.19 -6.90
N PHE A 76 5.06 -8.06 -7.60
CA PHE A 76 6.16 -7.18 -7.97
C PHE A 76 6.80 -6.52 -6.73
N THR A 77 6.00 -6.06 -5.77
CA THR A 77 6.47 -5.51 -4.49
C THR A 77 7.30 -6.54 -3.73
N ILE A 78 6.83 -7.78 -3.61
CA ILE A 78 7.59 -8.88 -2.97
C ILE A 78 8.89 -9.13 -3.72
N TRP A 79 8.82 -9.27 -5.04
CA TRP A 79 10.00 -9.55 -5.86
C TRP A 79 11.05 -8.43 -5.75
N MET A 80 10.65 -7.16 -5.78
CA MET A 80 11.56 -6.03 -5.57
C MET A 80 12.15 -6.05 -4.17
N ALA A 81 11.32 -6.28 -3.15
CA ALA A 81 11.74 -6.21 -1.75
C ALA A 81 12.59 -7.41 -1.31
N ALA A 82 12.50 -8.53 -2.04
CA ALA A 82 13.32 -9.71 -1.85
C ALA A 82 14.72 -9.58 -2.49
N ARG A 83 14.97 -8.54 -3.30
CA ARG A 83 16.31 -8.28 -3.85
C ARG A 83 17.29 -7.98 -2.73
N LYS A 84 18.51 -8.46 -2.90
CA LYS A 84 19.61 -8.21 -1.96
C LYS A 84 20.07 -6.75 -2.06
N ASP A 85 20.49 -6.19 -0.92
CA ASP A 85 21.16 -4.88 -0.82
C ASP A 85 20.34 -3.74 -1.44
N GLN A 86 19.05 -3.69 -1.10
CA GLN A 86 18.11 -2.69 -1.63
C GLN A 86 18.21 -1.37 -0.84
N PRO A 87 18.84 -0.31 -1.39
CA PRO A 87 19.08 0.94 -0.66
C PRO A 87 17.81 1.64 -0.20
N ASP A 88 16.69 1.45 -0.91
CA ASP A 88 15.38 2.01 -0.57
C ASP A 88 14.80 1.47 0.75
N LEU A 89 15.04 0.18 1.04
CA LEU A 89 14.63 -0.50 2.27
C LEU A 89 15.64 -0.31 3.42
N ASP A 90 16.93 -0.30 3.10
CA ASP A 90 18.01 -0.29 4.09
C ASP A 90 18.23 1.10 4.70
N HIS A 91 17.94 2.18 3.97
CA HIS A 91 18.14 3.55 4.45
C HIS A 91 17.39 3.88 5.75
N ASN A 92 16.17 3.34 5.91
CA ASN A 92 15.34 3.55 7.11
C ASN A 92 15.30 2.31 8.03
N GLY A 93 16.01 1.25 7.67
CA GLY A 93 15.96 -0.06 8.33
C GLY A 93 14.84 -0.96 7.81
N ARG A 94 15.18 -2.23 7.54
CA ARG A 94 14.29 -3.21 6.89
C ARG A 94 12.99 -3.46 7.64
N LEU A 95 13.04 -3.62 8.97
CA LEU A 95 11.84 -3.89 9.78
C LEU A 95 10.82 -2.74 9.66
N PHE A 96 11.31 -1.50 9.74
CA PHE A 96 10.46 -0.31 9.60
C PHE A 96 9.87 -0.24 8.19
N SER A 97 10.72 -0.40 7.17
CA SER A 97 10.30 -0.37 5.77
C SER A 97 9.23 -1.42 5.45
N PHE A 98 9.43 -2.69 5.86
CA PHE A 98 8.44 -3.75 5.66
C PHE A 98 7.13 -3.47 6.40
N SER A 99 7.20 -2.99 7.65
CA SER A 99 6.01 -2.64 8.43
C SER A 99 5.20 -1.51 7.76
N MET A 100 5.89 -0.49 7.24
CA MET A 100 5.24 0.60 6.50
C MET A 100 4.66 0.14 5.16
N ILE A 101 5.37 -0.69 4.39
CA ILE A 101 4.86 -1.26 3.14
C ILE A 101 3.59 -2.05 3.39
N ALA A 102 3.60 -2.92 4.41
CA ALA A 102 2.44 -3.73 4.77
C ALA A 102 1.26 -2.83 5.22
N LEU A 103 1.52 -1.86 6.09
CA LEU A 103 0.49 -0.94 6.58
C LEU A 103 -0.15 -0.15 5.44
N VAL A 104 0.64 0.49 4.59
CA VAL A 104 0.13 1.35 3.51
C VAL A 104 -0.66 0.52 2.49
N ASN A 105 -0.15 -0.63 2.04
CA ASN A 105 -0.88 -1.48 1.11
C ASN A 105 -2.18 -2.04 1.72
N THR A 106 -2.18 -2.37 3.02
CA THR A 106 -3.40 -2.79 3.73
C THR A 106 -4.43 -1.66 3.76
N LEU A 107 -4.01 -0.43 4.08
CA LEU A 107 -4.91 0.73 4.10
C LEU A 107 -5.48 1.04 2.71
N ILE A 108 -4.69 0.90 1.65
CA ILE A 108 -5.15 1.07 0.27
C ILE A 108 -6.20 0.01 -0.09
N ILE A 109 -5.92 -1.28 0.18
CA ILE A 109 -6.87 -2.38 -0.08
C ILE A 109 -8.18 -2.14 0.64
N VAL A 110 -8.11 -1.87 1.94
CA VAL A 110 -9.27 -1.60 2.76
C VAL A 110 -10.07 -0.44 2.19
N SER A 111 -9.38 0.63 1.78
CA SER A 111 -10.04 1.80 1.19
C SER A 111 -10.79 1.44 -0.09
N LEU A 112 -10.15 0.67 -0.99
CA LEU A 112 -10.79 0.18 -2.20
C LEU A 112 -12.01 -0.70 -1.89
N LEU A 113 -11.91 -1.58 -0.89
CA LEU A 113 -13.01 -2.46 -0.47
C LEU A 113 -14.18 -1.68 0.16
N ILE A 114 -13.90 -0.67 0.98
CA ILE A 114 -14.94 0.19 1.58
C ILE A 114 -15.63 1.00 0.48
N VAL A 115 -14.88 1.54 -0.48
CA VAL A 115 -15.47 2.29 -1.61
C VAL A 115 -16.31 1.37 -2.50
N ALA A 116 -15.88 0.13 -2.72
CA ALA A 116 -16.60 -0.83 -3.56
C ALA A 116 -17.81 -1.46 -2.87
N SER A 117 -17.86 -1.47 -1.53
CA SER A 117 -18.87 -2.18 -0.76
C SER A 117 -19.94 -1.25 -0.19
N PRO A 118 -21.23 -1.48 -0.47
CA PRO A 118 -22.31 -0.76 0.21
C PRO A 118 -22.49 -1.20 1.67
N ALA A 119 -21.87 -2.31 2.09
CA ALA A 119 -22.10 -2.92 3.40
C ALA A 119 -21.20 -2.36 4.51
N VAL A 120 -20.12 -1.65 4.17
CA VAL A 120 -19.12 -1.20 5.14
C VAL A 120 -18.97 0.31 5.07
N ALA A 121 -19.27 0.99 6.18
CA ALA A 121 -19.04 2.42 6.32
C ALA A 121 -17.68 2.71 6.96
N TRP A 122 -17.07 3.84 6.58
CA TRP A 122 -15.81 4.32 7.16
C TRP A 122 -15.82 4.43 8.68
N GLY A 123 -16.90 4.95 9.27
CA GLY A 123 -17.03 5.09 10.72
C GLY A 123 -17.10 3.74 11.45
N ALA A 124 -17.81 2.77 10.87
CA ALA A 124 -17.87 1.41 11.41
C ALA A 124 -16.48 0.75 11.38
N PHE A 125 -15.76 0.87 10.26
CA PHE A 125 -14.39 0.39 10.14
C PHE A 125 -13.43 1.04 11.15
N ALA A 126 -13.47 2.38 11.28
CA ALA A 126 -12.63 3.11 12.22
C ALA A 126 -12.91 2.71 13.68
N SER A 127 -14.19 2.53 14.04
CA SER A 127 -14.58 2.07 15.38
C SER A 127 -14.10 0.65 15.66
N ALA A 128 -14.15 -0.24 14.66
CA ALA A 128 -13.65 -1.60 14.77
C ALA A 128 -12.13 -1.62 14.94
N TRP A 129 -11.41 -0.77 14.21
CA TRP A 129 -9.97 -0.60 14.38
C TRP A 129 -9.59 -0.07 15.76
N ALA A 130 -10.27 0.96 16.26
CA ALA A 130 -10.02 1.51 17.59
C ALA A 130 -10.26 0.48 18.70
N LYS A 131 -11.36 -0.29 18.61
CA LYS A 131 -11.65 -1.40 19.53
C LYS A 131 -10.58 -2.48 19.47
N ASN A 132 -10.14 -2.87 18.28
CA ASN A 132 -9.07 -3.87 18.14
C ASN A 132 -7.75 -3.37 18.73
N LEU A 133 -7.36 -2.12 18.47
CA LEU A 133 -6.15 -1.50 19.03
C LEU A 133 -6.17 -1.50 20.57
N ALA A 134 -7.31 -1.20 21.19
CA ALA A 134 -7.47 -1.25 22.63
C ALA A 134 -7.25 -2.66 23.23
N THR A 135 -7.40 -3.72 22.42
CA THR A 135 -7.22 -5.12 22.86
C THR A 135 -5.87 -5.73 22.52
N VAL A 136 -4.98 -5.01 21.82
CA VAL A 136 -3.66 -5.54 21.40
C VAL A 136 -2.81 -5.98 22.60
N GLY A 137 -2.74 -5.14 23.64
CA GLY A 137 -1.99 -5.47 24.86
C GLY A 137 -2.50 -6.74 25.54
N PRO A 138 -3.79 -6.80 25.94
CA PRO A 138 -4.38 -7.99 26.54
C PRO A 138 -4.19 -9.26 25.69
N ARG A 139 -4.45 -9.18 24.39
CA ARG A 139 -4.28 -10.31 23.46
C ARG A 139 -2.83 -10.79 23.37
N PHE A 140 -1.88 -9.86 23.36
CA PHE A 140 -0.46 -10.22 23.35
C PHE A 140 -0.08 -11.01 24.61
N PHE A 141 -0.53 -10.55 25.78
CA PHE A 141 -0.28 -11.28 27.04
C PHE A 141 -0.96 -12.65 27.07
N GLU A 142 -2.19 -12.76 26.56
CA GLU A 142 -2.90 -14.03 26.41
C GLU A 142 -2.12 -14.99 25.51
N SER A 143 -1.70 -14.55 24.32
CA SER A 143 -0.91 -15.38 23.40
C SER A 143 0.44 -15.82 24.01
N VAL A 144 1.14 -14.93 24.72
CA VAL A 144 2.38 -15.30 25.43
C VAL A 144 2.11 -16.34 26.50
N ARG A 145 1.04 -16.16 27.29
CA ARG A 145 0.65 -17.10 28.34
C ARG A 145 0.29 -18.47 27.77
N GLU A 146 -0.45 -18.53 26.66
CA GLU A 146 -0.79 -19.77 25.96
C GLU A 146 0.46 -20.49 25.45
N ILE A 147 1.39 -19.77 24.84
CA ILE A 147 2.65 -20.34 24.34
C ILE A 147 3.46 -20.89 25.52
N VAL A 148 3.64 -20.12 26.59
CA VAL A 148 4.41 -20.57 27.77
C VAL A 148 3.72 -21.77 28.45
N GLY A 149 2.39 -21.74 28.58
CA GLY A 149 1.61 -22.84 29.15
C GLY A 149 1.60 -24.11 28.30
N PHE A 150 1.96 -24.03 27.01
CA PHE A 150 2.17 -25.22 26.17
C PHE A 150 3.51 -25.92 26.48
N PHE A 151 4.49 -25.21 27.05
CA PHE A 151 5.84 -25.71 27.32
C PHE A 151 6.11 -26.04 28.80
N VAL A 152 5.16 -25.77 29.70
CA VAL A 152 5.22 -26.07 31.15
C VAL A 152 4.15 -27.09 31.50
#